data_AF-A0A924GW31-F1
#
_entry.id   AF-A0A924GW31-F1
#
_cell.length_a   1.000
_cell.length_b   1.000
_cell.length_c   1.000
_cell.angle_alpha   90.00
_cell.angle_beta   90.00
_cell.angle_gamma   90.00
#
_symmetry.space_group_name_H-M   'P 1'
#
loop_
_entity.id
_entity.type
_entity.pdbx_description
1 polymer ?
#
loop_
_entity_poly.entity_id
_entity_poly.type
_entity_poly.pdbx_seq_one_letter_code
_entity_poly.pdbx_strand_id
1 'polypeptide(L)'
;MTRLICRFFLLVSLLCQTSLQAHEFWIAPVKEPLVAGSQVGLSLLVGQYFTGDLVGFSVLQTASLGRYTAAGRQDLSSFLSSTQVAVLQLPLQSAGTHLVVFDSQPNAITL
;
A
#
# COMPACT_ATOMS: atom_id res chain seq x y z
N MET A 1 4.73 30.53 -40.26
CA MET A 1 4.14 29.17 -40.24
C MET A 1 4.64 28.33 -39.04
N THR A 2 5.93 28.35 -38.72
CA THR A 2 6.55 27.53 -37.64
C THR A 2 5.92 27.72 -36.25
N ARG A 3 5.56 28.95 -35.87
CA ARG A 3 4.90 29.23 -34.57
C ARG A 3 3.49 28.66 -34.46
N LEU A 4 2.76 28.58 -35.58
CA LEU A 4 1.40 28.03 -35.61
C LEU A 4 1.42 26.50 -35.46
N ILE A 5 2.39 25.86 -36.11
CA ILE A 5 2.63 24.42 -36.02
C ILE A 5 3.02 24.02 -34.59
N CYS A 6 3.95 24.76 -33.95
CA CYS A 6 4.30 24.53 -32.54
C CYS A 6 3.09 24.66 -31.60
N ARG A 7 2.26 25.70 -31.77
CA ARG A 7 1.05 25.88 -30.95
C ARG A 7 0.04 24.76 -31.16
N PHE A 8 -0.09 24.26 -32.39
CA PHE A 8 -0.95 23.14 -32.71
C PHE A 8 -0.47 21.85 -32.01
N PHE A 9 0.82 21.51 -32.09
CA PHE A 9 1.36 20.34 -31.38
C PHE A 9 1.23 20.45 -29.86
N LEU A 10 1.42 21.65 -29.31
CA LEU A 10 1.28 21.87 -27.87
C LEU A 10 -0.19 21.71 -27.42
N LEU A 11 -1.14 22.21 -28.21
CA LEU A 11 -2.57 22.01 -27.97
C LEU A 11 -2.95 20.52 -28.02
N VAL A 12 -2.47 19.79 -29.02
CA VAL A 12 -2.71 18.34 -29.14
C VAL A 12 -2.13 17.57 -27.94
N SER A 13 -0.95 17.95 -27.46
CA SER A 13 -0.34 17.34 -26.26
C SER A 13 -1.14 17.63 -24.99
N LEU A 14 -1.74 18.83 -24.85
CA LEU A 14 -2.62 19.16 -23.73
C LEU A 14 -3.95 18.41 -23.79
N LEU A 15 -4.46 18.14 -24.99
CA LEU A 15 -5.71 17.38 -25.19
C LEU A 15 -5.52 15.86 -25.01
N CYS A 16 -4.28 15.37 -25.07
CA CYS A 16 -3.94 13.94 -24.94
C CYS A 16 -3.46 13.58 -23.52
N GLN A 17 -3.92 14.30 -22.49
CA GLN A 17 -3.63 13.92 -21.10
C GLN A 17 -4.44 12.68 -20.74
N THR A 18 -3.79 11.53 -20.72
CA THR A 18 -4.35 10.32 -20.10
C THR A 18 -4.50 10.59 -18.61
N SER A 19 -5.68 10.31 -18.07
CA SER A 19 -5.91 10.43 -16.63
C SER A 19 -4.94 9.50 -15.90
N LEU A 20 -3.99 10.08 -15.18
CA LEU A 20 -3.08 9.33 -14.32
C LEU A 20 -3.90 8.90 -13.09
N GLN A 21 -4.57 7.75 -13.21
CA GLN A 21 -5.40 7.21 -12.14
C GLN A 21 -4.50 6.58 -11.08
N ALA A 22 -4.21 7.35 -10.04
CA ALA A 22 -3.63 6.81 -8.82
C ALA A 22 -4.76 6.22 -7.97
N HIS A 23 -4.62 4.96 -7.59
CA HIS A 23 -5.55 4.30 -6.69
C HIS A 23 -5.11 4.50 -5.24
N GLU A 24 -6.08 4.63 -4.34
CA GLU A 24 -5.84 4.57 -2.91
C GLU A 24 -5.26 3.20 -2.56
N PHE A 25 -4.34 3.19 -1.60
CA PHE A 25 -3.69 1.98 -1.14
C PHE A 25 -3.64 1.99 0.39
N TRP A 26 -4.26 1.02 1.04
CA TRP A 26 -4.44 1.06 2.50
C TRP A 26 -4.46 -0.32 3.14
N ILE A 27 -4.12 -0.35 4.43
CA ILE A 27 -4.34 -1.51 5.29
C ILE A 27 -5.76 -1.40 5.86
N ALA A 28 -6.54 -2.47 5.79
CA ALA A 28 -7.88 -2.51 6.40
C ALA A 28 -7.81 -2.16 7.89
N PRO A 29 -8.75 -1.35 8.40
CA PRO A 29 -8.78 -1.02 9.82
C PRO A 29 -9.10 -2.28 10.63
N VAL A 30 -8.40 -2.44 11.75
CA VAL A 30 -8.76 -3.44 12.76
C VAL A 30 -10.05 -2.98 13.44
N LYS A 31 -11.07 -3.86 13.43
CA LYS A 31 -12.40 -3.53 13.96
C LYS A 31 -12.60 -3.90 15.43
N GLU A 32 -11.82 -4.89 15.90
CA GLU A 32 -11.98 -5.46 17.24
C GLU A 32 -10.81 -5.06 18.15
N PRO A 33 -11.04 -4.92 19.47
CA PRO A 33 -9.96 -4.77 20.43
C PRO A 33 -8.98 -5.95 20.37
N LEU A 34 -7.69 -5.65 20.38
CA LEU A 34 -6.62 -6.64 20.33
C LEU A 34 -6.07 -6.95 21.73
N VAL A 35 -5.62 -8.18 21.95
CA VAL A 35 -5.08 -8.64 23.23
C VAL A 35 -3.60 -8.95 23.09
N ALA A 36 -2.78 -8.54 24.06
CA ALA A 36 -1.37 -8.89 24.07
C ALA A 36 -1.20 -10.43 24.15
N GLY A 37 -0.27 -10.97 23.37
CA GLY A 37 -0.06 -12.39 23.14
C GLY A 37 -0.86 -12.96 21.97
N SER A 38 -1.81 -12.22 21.39
CA SER A 38 -2.58 -12.67 20.22
C SER A 38 -1.84 -12.42 18.89
N GLN A 39 -2.48 -12.82 17.79
CA GLN A 39 -2.10 -12.37 16.44
C GLN A 39 -3.11 -11.34 15.93
N VAL A 40 -2.66 -10.50 15.00
CA VAL A 40 -3.50 -9.62 14.19
C VAL A 40 -3.32 -9.98 12.72
N GLY A 41 -4.45 -10.10 12.01
CA GLY A 41 -4.47 -10.25 10.56
C GLY A 41 -4.57 -8.88 9.90
N LEU A 42 -3.62 -8.56 9.03
CA LEU A 42 -3.64 -7.36 8.20
C LEU A 42 -4.04 -7.72 6.76
N SER A 43 -4.91 -6.91 6.18
CA SER A 43 -5.30 -7.01 4.76
C SER A 43 -4.92 -5.73 4.05
N LEU A 44 -4.32 -5.86 2.88
CA LEU A 44 -3.89 -4.75 2.03
C LEU A 44 -4.85 -4.63 0.86
N LEU A 45 -5.33 -3.41 0.63
CA LEU A 45 -6.33 -3.10 -0.38
C LEU A 45 -5.85 -2.00 -1.32
N VAL A 46 -6.33 -2.07 -2.55
CA VAL A 46 -6.20 -1.01 -3.55
C VAL A 46 -7.56 -0.67 -4.13
N GLY A 47 -7.86 0.61 -4.34
CA GLY A 47 -9.15 1.01 -4.89
C GLY A 47 -9.39 2.52 -4.84
N GLN A 48 -10.65 2.92 -4.67
CA GLN A 48 -11.06 4.33 -4.61
C GLN A 48 -12.17 4.47 -3.57
N TYR A 49 -12.18 5.60 -2.86
CA TYR A 49 -13.20 5.91 -1.85
C TYR A 49 -13.29 4.82 -0.77
N PHE A 50 -12.16 4.24 -0.36
CA PHE A 50 -12.04 3.13 0.59
C PHE A 50 -12.81 1.85 0.23
N THR A 51 -13.12 1.67 -1.05
CA THR A 51 -13.67 0.43 -1.61
C THR A 51 -12.66 -0.12 -2.61
N GLY A 52 -12.29 -1.40 -2.50
CA GLY A 52 -11.20 -1.93 -3.29
C GLY A 52 -10.98 -3.43 -3.15
N ASP A 53 -10.03 -3.92 -3.95
CA ASP A 53 -9.67 -5.32 -4.05
C ASP A 53 -8.49 -5.66 -3.15
N LEU A 54 -8.42 -6.93 -2.73
CA LEU A 54 -7.29 -7.46 -1.96
C LEU A 54 -6.07 -7.62 -2.87
N VAL A 55 -4.99 -6.90 -2.52
CA VAL A 55 -3.68 -7.03 -3.16
C VAL A 55 -2.71 -7.89 -2.34
N GLY A 56 -3.06 -8.22 -1.09
CA GLY A 56 -2.24 -9.07 -0.23
C GLY A 56 -0.85 -8.50 0.08
N PHE A 57 0.04 -9.33 0.63
CA PHE A 57 1.42 -8.99 0.99
C PHE A 57 2.40 -9.99 0.35
N SER A 58 3.53 -9.51 -0.16
CA SER A 58 4.63 -10.35 -0.66
C SER A 58 5.97 -9.64 -0.54
N VAL A 59 7.07 -10.38 -0.53
CA VAL A 59 8.41 -9.78 -0.57
C VAL A 59 8.61 -8.94 -1.84
N LEU A 60 8.10 -9.40 -2.99
CA LEU A 60 8.34 -8.74 -4.29
C LEU A 60 7.75 -7.33 -4.39
N GLN A 61 6.58 -7.10 -3.77
CA GLN A 61 5.91 -5.81 -3.84
C GLN A 61 6.26 -4.88 -2.66
N THR A 62 6.97 -5.37 -1.65
CA THR A 62 7.22 -4.62 -0.41
C THR A 62 8.60 -4.00 -0.44
N ALA A 63 8.68 -2.67 -0.34
CA ALA A 63 9.93 -1.96 -0.14
C ALA A 63 10.33 -1.97 1.34
N SER A 64 9.37 -1.79 2.25
CA SER A 64 9.61 -1.84 3.69
C SER A 64 8.33 -2.24 4.44
N LEU A 65 8.48 -3.02 5.51
CA LEU A 65 7.40 -3.32 6.44
C LEU A 65 7.94 -3.24 7.87
N GLY A 66 7.39 -2.32 8.65
CA GLY A 66 7.86 -2.09 10.01
C GLY A 66 6.73 -1.90 11.00
N ARG A 67 7.05 -2.10 12.27
CA ARG A 67 6.17 -1.80 13.40
C ARG A 67 6.87 -0.87 14.37
N TYR A 68 6.17 0.18 14.78
CA TYR A 68 6.58 1.09 15.83
C TYR A 68 5.75 0.84 17.09
N THR A 69 6.45 0.78 18.22
CA THR A 69 5.88 0.70 19.57
C THR A 69 6.62 1.66 20.49
N ALA A 70 6.23 1.74 21.76
CA ALA A 70 6.99 2.47 22.77
C ALA A 70 8.45 1.96 22.93
N ALA A 71 8.73 0.70 22.56
CA ALA A 71 10.08 0.13 22.59
C ALA A 71 10.93 0.47 21.34
N GLY A 72 10.36 1.18 20.36
CA GLY A 72 11.03 1.55 19.12
C GLY A 72 10.49 0.80 17.89
N ARG A 73 11.29 0.81 16.81
CA ARG A 73 10.95 0.19 15.53
C ARG A 73 11.43 -1.26 15.47
N GLN A 74 10.57 -2.14 14.96
CA GLN A 74 10.87 -3.52 14.60
C GLN A 74 10.68 -3.70 13.10
N ASP A 75 11.65 -4.35 12.43
CA ASP A 75 11.48 -4.83 11.06
C ASP A 75 10.59 -6.08 11.05
N LEU A 76 9.63 -6.11 10.15
CA LEU A 76 8.67 -7.21 9.97
C LEU A 76 8.85 -7.92 8.63
N SER A 77 9.88 -7.58 7.85
CA SER A 77 10.18 -8.20 6.56
C SER A 77 10.23 -9.73 6.61
N SER A 78 10.65 -10.33 7.73
CA SER A 78 10.69 -11.79 7.94
C SER A 78 9.32 -12.48 7.94
N PHE A 79 8.22 -11.74 8.07
CA PHE A 79 6.86 -12.29 8.00
C PHE A 79 6.33 -12.36 6.56
N LEU A 80 7.02 -11.75 5.60
CA LEU A 80 6.62 -11.76 4.21
C LEU A 80 7.06 -13.06 3.53
N SER A 81 6.22 -13.56 2.63
CA SER A 81 6.52 -14.69 1.76
C SER A 81 6.84 -14.22 0.34
N SER A 82 7.57 -15.03 -0.42
CA SER A 82 7.75 -14.81 -1.86
C SER A 82 6.44 -14.94 -2.63
N THR A 83 5.51 -15.76 -2.13
CA THR A 83 4.14 -15.85 -2.62
C THR A 83 3.25 -14.83 -1.93
N GLN A 84 2.38 -14.18 -2.70
CA GLN A 84 1.41 -13.23 -2.19
C GLN A 84 0.41 -13.90 -1.24
N VAL A 85 0.27 -13.33 -0.04
CA VAL A 85 -0.70 -13.77 0.98
C VAL A 85 -1.79 -12.73 1.15
N ALA A 86 -3.06 -13.15 1.14
CA ALA A 86 -4.19 -12.22 1.25
C ALA A 86 -4.27 -11.52 2.61
N VAL A 87 -3.87 -12.22 3.67
CA VAL A 87 -3.85 -11.72 5.05
C VAL A 87 -2.47 -12.01 5.66
N LEU A 88 -1.79 -10.97 6.12
CA LEU A 88 -0.52 -11.09 6.83
C LEU A 88 -0.79 -11.20 8.34
N GLN A 89 -0.37 -12.31 8.95
CA GLN A 89 -0.53 -12.52 10.38
C GLN A 89 0.70 -12.01 11.13
N LEU A 90 0.49 -11.10 12.09
CA LEU A 90 1.55 -10.53 12.92
C LEU A 90 1.30 -10.81 14.40
N PRO A 91 2.29 -11.29 15.17
CA PRO A 91 2.15 -11.50 16.60
C PRO A 91 2.20 -10.16 17.36
N LEU A 92 1.26 -9.95 18.29
CA LEU A 92 1.24 -8.79 19.19
C LEU A 92 1.81 -9.16 20.55
N GLN A 93 3.10 -8.92 20.76
CA GLN A 93 3.79 -9.41 21.97
C GLN A 93 3.52 -8.56 23.22
N SER A 94 3.17 -7.29 23.04
CA SER A 94 3.04 -6.33 24.14
C SER A 94 1.74 -5.53 24.03
N ALA A 95 1.22 -5.11 25.18
CA ALA A 95 0.13 -4.16 25.24
C ALA A 95 0.60 -2.74 24.84
N GLY A 96 -0.34 -1.91 24.38
CA GLY A 96 -0.09 -0.51 24.02
C GLY A 96 -0.40 -0.23 22.54
N THR A 97 0.02 0.95 22.08
CA THR A 97 -0.17 1.38 20.68
C THR A 97 0.90 0.76 19.79
N HIS A 98 0.44 0.13 18.71
CA HIS A 98 1.30 -0.39 17.64
C HIS A 98 0.95 0.35 16.35
N LEU A 99 1.94 0.94 15.70
CA LEU A 99 1.80 1.50 14.36
C LEU A 99 2.50 0.57 13.37
N VAL A 100 1.75 0.01 12.42
CA VAL A 100 2.33 -0.76 11.31
C VAL A 100 2.44 0.16 10.09
N VAL A 101 3.63 0.19 9.48
CA VAL A 101 3.94 0.98 8.30
C VAL A 101 4.35 0.03 7.20
N PHE A 102 3.75 0.21 6.03
CA PHE A 102 4.02 -0.54 4.82
C PHE A 102 4.38 0.44 3.70
N ASP A 103 5.52 0.20 3.06
CA ASP A 103 5.94 0.89 1.85
C ASP A 103 5.99 -0.13 0.70
N SER A 104 5.33 0.17 -0.41
CA SER A 104 5.42 -0.66 -1.61
C SER A 104 6.63 -0.30 -2.45
N GLN A 105 7.08 -1.25 -3.26
CA GLN A 105 7.80 -0.93 -4.48
C GLN A 105 6.86 -0.15 -5.43
N PRO A 106 7.39 0.68 -6.35
CA PRO A 106 6.58 1.23 -7.43
C PRO A 106 5.90 0.10 -8.20
N ASN A 107 4.56 0.13 -8.29
CA ASN A 107 3.79 -0.90 -8.97
C ASN A 107 2.71 -0.26 -9.84
N ALA A 108 2.51 -0.81 -11.04
CA ALA A 108 1.43 -0.44 -11.92
C ALA A 108 0.28 -1.43 -11.70
N ILE A 109 -0.77 -0.98 -11.04
CA ILE A 109 -1.97 -1.78 -10.78
C ILE A 109 -2.98 -1.47 -11.88
N THR A 110 -3.43 -2.49 -12.60
CA THR A 110 -4.52 -2.38 -13.58
C THR A 110 -5.75 -2.99 -12.92
N LEU A 111 -6.77 -2.16 -12.67
CA LEU A 111 -8.09 -2.57 -12.17
C LEU A 111 -9.10 -2.62 -13.32
#